data_AF-A0A7J8EM42-F1
#
_entry.id   AF-A0A7J8EM42-F1
#
_cell.length_a   1.000
_cell.length_b   1.000
_cell.length_c   1.000
_cell.angle_alpha   90.00
_cell.angle_beta   90.00
_cell.angle_gamma   90.00
#
_symmetry.space_group_name_H-M   'P 1'
#
loop_
_entity.id
_entity.type
_entity.pdbx_description
1 polymer ?
#
loop_
_entity_poly.entity_id
_entity_poly.type
_entity_poly.pdbx_seq_one_letter_code
_entity_poly.pdbx_strand_id
1 'polypeptide(L)'
;MDLLKQEAEHGALDVPHLSNYVLNLMTLLCAPVRDEAVQKLESITDPVQLLRGIFYVLGLMKMDMVNYTIQSLRPYLQEHSVQYERAKFQELLDKQPDLLDFTTQWLTKAARDLTTPSPSSSPNWEANKSELPSPTMVLYQGYLNLLLWDPDDEEFPETLLMDRIRLQEMESQLQQLTILSSVMLVARSFSGNALFRSPEFVAKLKCIIKALMEECSSGPEDAMLNVSEQVSQEIHQGLRDMGLSALSCESTASLIGQLQNISKKDNCVRIIIDKRIRLFLKCCLVCGMQESLLDFPGGLIFIEGELAELGWKFVSLMHHNQQVFSPYYAEILKNIIPSA
;
A
#
# COMPACT_ATOMS: atom_id res chain seq x y z
N MET A 1 -43.62 16.67 18.44
CA MET A 1 -43.87 15.39 17.73
C MET A 1 -45.35 15.05 17.69
N ASP A 2 -46.14 15.37 18.71
CA ASP A 2 -47.57 15.01 18.76
C ASP A 2 -48.46 15.78 17.76
N LEU A 3 -48.14 17.06 17.45
CA LEU A 3 -48.93 17.88 16.52
C LEU A 3 -48.86 17.37 15.06
N LEU A 4 -47.65 17.18 14.51
CA LEU A 4 -47.47 16.67 13.14
C LEU A 4 -48.08 15.28 12.95
N LYS A 5 -48.03 14.45 14.00
CA LYS A 5 -48.67 13.13 14.00
C LYS A 5 -50.20 13.25 13.94
N GLN A 6 -50.79 14.15 14.74
CA GLN A 6 -52.23 14.43 14.68
C GLN A 6 -52.65 15.00 13.32
N GLU A 7 -51.91 15.94 12.76
CA GLU A 7 -52.19 16.51 11.44
C GLU A 7 -52.12 15.45 10.33
N ALA A 8 -51.16 14.53 10.39
CA ALA A 8 -51.06 13.41 9.46
C ALA A 8 -52.22 12.42 9.59
N GLU A 9 -52.58 12.02 10.82
CA GLU A 9 -53.68 11.08 11.11
C GLU A 9 -55.05 11.62 10.66
N HIS A 10 -55.22 12.95 10.69
CA HIS A 10 -56.45 13.63 10.26
C HIS A 10 -56.39 14.15 8.81
N GLY A 11 -55.33 13.85 8.05
CA GLY A 11 -55.17 14.26 6.65
C GLY A 11 -55.00 15.77 6.43
N ALA A 12 -54.61 16.51 7.46
CA ALA A 12 -54.43 17.97 7.46
C ALA A 12 -52.95 18.42 7.31
N LEU A 13 -52.01 17.48 7.12
CA LEU A 13 -50.59 17.77 7.04
C LEU A 13 -50.21 18.52 5.76
N ASP A 14 -49.65 19.72 5.90
CA ASP A 14 -49.09 20.51 4.79
C ASP A 14 -47.64 20.07 4.48
N VAL A 15 -47.52 19.08 3.60
CA VAL A 15 -46.23 18.54 3.16
C VAL A 15 -45.35 19.59 2.44
N PRO A 16 -45.87 20.45 1.55
CA PRO A 16 -45.09 21.54 0.96
C PRO A 16 -44.50 22.51 1.99
N HIS A 17 -45.29 22.96 2.97
CA HIS A 17 -44.82 23.87 4.01
C HIS A 17 -43.70 23.23 4.85
N LEU A 18 -43.92 21.99 5.30
CA LEU A 18 -42.93 21.25 6.08
C LEU A 18 -41.65 21.01 5.27
N SER A 19 -41.78 20.64 3.99
CA SER A 19 -40.63 20.38 3.12
C SER A 19 -39.80 21.65 2.91
N ASN A 20 -40.44 22.80 2.68
CA ASN A 20 -39.75 24.09 2.56
C ASN A 20 -39.03 24.48 3.85
N TYR A 21 -39.65 24.24 5.02
CA TYR A 21 -38.99 24.47 6.30
C TYR A 21 -37.72 23.60 6.45
N VAL A 22 -37.82 22.31 6.12
CA VAL A 22 -36.69 21.39 6.16
C VAL A 22 -35.60 21.81 5.17
N LEU A 23 -35.95 22.18 3.94
CA LEU A 23 -34.99 22.65 2.94
C LEU A 23 -34.24 23.90 3.41
N ASN A 24 -34.94 24.90 3.94
CA ASN A 24 -34.28 26.10 4.49
C ASN A 24 -33.30 25.77 5.62
N LEU A 25 -33.66 24.83 6.49
CA LEU A 25 -32.77 24.38 7.55
C LEU A 25 -31.57 23.61 6.99
N MET A 26 -31.77 22.79 5.96
CA MET A 26 -30.70 22.09 5.26
C MET A 26 -29.72 23.08 4.63
N THR A 27 -30.21 24.10 3.92
CA THR A 27 -29.37 25.15 3.31
C THR A 27 -28.52 25.89 4.35
N LEU A 28 -29.02 26.08 5.58
CA LEU A 28 -28.26 26.74 6.64
C LEU A 28 -27.17 25.86 7.26
N LEU A 29 -27.39 24.54 7.31
CA LEU A 29 -26.55 23.61 8.07
C LEU A 29 -25.67 22.71 7.20
N CYS A 30 -25.91 22.66 5.88
CA CYS A 30 -25.12 21.82 5.00
C CYS A 30 -23.72 22.38 4.76
N ALA A 31 -22.79 21.48 4.41
CA ALA A 31 -21.48 21.89 3.93
C ALA A 31 -21.61 22.54 2.54
N PRO A 32 -20.73 23.49 2.15
CA PRO A 32 -20.85 24.22 0.87
C PRO A 32 -20.92 23.32 -0.38
N VAL A 33 -20.32 22.13 -0.32
CA VAL A 33 -20.37 21.13 -1.40
C VAL A 33 -21.78 20.57 -1.66
N ARG A 34 -22.71 20.77 -0.73
CA ARG A 34 -24.10 20.27 -0.80
C ARG A 34 -25.10 21.33 -1.25
N ASP A 35 -24.70 22.59 -1.38
CA ASP A 35 -25.60 23.68 -1.73
C ASP A 35 -26.33 23.41 -3.06
N GLU A 36 -25.62 22.93 -4.09
CA GLU A 36 -26.22 22.57 -5.39
C GLU A 36 -27.22 21.40 -5.27
N ALA A 37 -26.96 20.44 -4.37
CA ALA A 37 -27.85 19.31 -4.15
C ALA A 37 -29.13 19.74 -3.44
N VAL A 38 -29.04 20.66 -2.46
CA VAL A 38 -30.21 21.23 -1.78
C VAL A 38 -31.02 22.09 -2.76
N GLN A 39 -30.37 22.93 -3.58
CA GLN A 39 -31.04 23.75 -4.58
C GLN A 39 -31.81 22.91 -5.61
N LYS A 40 -31.29 21.74 -6.01
CA LYS A 40 -32.02 20.82 -6.91
C LYS A 40 -33.33 20.32 -6.31
N LEU A 41 -33.41 20.17 -4.98
CA LEU A 41 -34.64 19.73 -4.31
C LEU A 41 -35.76 20.79 -4.37
N GLU A 42 -35.41 22.09 -4.39
CA GLU A 42 -36.38 23.18 -4.49
C GLU A 42 -37.19 23.13 -5.81
N SER A 43 -36.64 22.50 -6.85
CA SER A 43 -37.30 22.36 -8.16
C SER A 43 -38.31 21.20 -8.24
N ILE A 44 -38.36 20.31 -7.23
CA ILE A 44 -39.20 19.11 -7.26
C ILE A 44 -40.61 19.44 -6.75
N THR A 45 -41.61 19.29 -7.62
CA THR A 45 -43.02 19.58 -7.28
C THR A 45 -43.76 18.39 -6.69
N ASP A 46 -43.36 17.15 -7.03
CA ASP A 46 -43.98 15.93 -6.50
C ASP A 46 -43.58 15.70 -5.03
N PRO A 47 -44.51 15.69 -4.06
CA PRO A 47 -44.18 15.59 -2.64
C PRO A 47 -43.44 14.31 -2.26
N VAL A 48 -43.74 13.18 -2.93
CA VAL A 48 -43.10 11.89 -2.64
C VAL A 48 -41.65 11.91 -3.11
N GLN A 49 -41.39 12.39 -4.32
CA GLN A 49 -40.03 12.57 -4.85
C GLN A 49 -39.24 13.59 -4.03
N LEU A 50 -39.87 14.69 -3.61
CA LEU A 50 -39.23 15.70 -2.78
C LEU A 50 -38.78 15.12 -1.44
N LEU A 51 -39.67 14.42 -0.72
CA LEU A 51 -39.32 13.78 0.55
C LEU A 51 -38.22 12.73 0.37
N ARG A 52 -38.25 11.92 -0.69
CA ARG A 52 -37.17 10.98 -1.01
C ARG A 52 -35.84 11.69 -1.23
N GLY A 53 -35.84 12.79 -1.97
CA GLY A 53 -34.66 13.62 -2.22
C GLY A 53 -34.12 14.26 -0.95
N ILE A 54 -35.00 14.80 -0.09
CA ILE A 54 -34.65 15.34 1.23
C ILE A 54 -33.96 14.29 2.09
N PHE A 55 -34.54 13.08 2.23
CA PHE A 55 -33.93 12.01 3.02
C PHE A 55 -32.57 11.57 2.45
N TYR A 56 -32.45 11.53 1.13
CA TYR A 56 -31.18 11.22 0.47
C TYR A 56 -30.09 12.26 0.83
N VAL A 57 -30.39 13.56 0.67
CA VAL A 57 -29.41 14.63 0.97
C VAL A 57 -29.13 14.73 2.47
N LEU A 58 -30.12 14.55 3.35
CA LEU A 58 -29.90 14.45 4.79
C LEU A 58 -28.98 13.28 5.17
N GLY A 59 -29.09 12.15 4.47
CA GLY A 59 -28.17 11.02 4.62
C GLY A 59 -26.73 11.40 4.25
N LEU A 60 -26.54 12.17 3.18
CA LEU A 60 -25.23 12.70 2.79
C LEU A 60 -24.69 13.70 3.81
N MET A 61 -25.51 14.64 4.28
CA MET A 61 -25.13 15.60 5.33
C MET A 61 -24.69 14.90 6.63
N LYS A 62 -25.36 13.80 7.00
CA LYS A 62 -24.94 12.97 8.14
C LYS A 62 -23.54 12.40 7.94
N MET A 63 -23.24 11.90 6.74
CA MET A 63 -21.90 11.40 6.40
C MET A 63 -20.86 12.53 6.45
N ASP A 64 -21.21 13.71 5.96
CA ASP A 64 -20.34 14.89 6.01
C ASP A 64 -20.00 15.27 7.46
N MET A 65 -20.99 15.24 8.37
CA MET A 65 -20.77 15.49 9.81
C MET A 65 -19.86 14.44 10.45
N VAL A 66 -20.01 13.17 10.10
CA VAL A 66 -19.13 12.09 10.59
C VAL A 66 -17.70 12.31 10.09
N ASN A 67 -17.53 12.61 8.80
CA ASN A 67 -16.22 12.89 8.21
C ASN A 67 -15.56 14.12 8.85
N TYR A 68 -16.31 15.19 9.07
CA TYR A 68 -15.83 16.39 9.77
C TYR A 68 -15.40 16.06 11.20
N THR A 69 -16.22 15.30 11.94
CA THR A 69 -15.91 14.89 13.31
C THR A 69 -14.59 14.10 13.33
N ILE A 70 -14.43 13.11 12.44
CA ILE A 70 -13.19 12.35 12.31
C ILE A 70 -12.01 13.28 12.01
N GLN A 71 -12.15 14.22 11.06
CA GLN A 71 -11.09 15.17 10.72
C GLN A 71 -10.72 16.08 11.89
N SER A 72 -11.69 16.56 12.65
CA SER A 72 -11.47 17.42 13.82
C SER A 72 -10.78 16.71 14.98
N LEU A 73 -11.07 15.41 15.18
CA LEU A 73 -10.51 14.60 16.26
C LEU A 73 -9.15 13.99 15.91
N ARG A 74 -8.90 13.73 14.62
CA ARG A 74 -7.66 13.13 14.11
C ARG A 74 -6.36 13.74 14.68
N PRO A 75 -6.16 15.07 14.70
CA PRO A 75 -4.91 15.62 15.22
C PRO A 75 -4.68 15.30 16.70
N TYR A 76 -5.73 15.40 17.53
CA TYR A 76 -5.67 15.06 18.95
C TYR A 76 -5.39 13.57 19.19
N LEU A 77 -5.99 12.70 18.37
CA LEU A 77 -5.73 11.26 18.44
C LEU A 77 -4.29 10.94 18.04
N GLN A 78 -3.75 11.59 17.01
CA GLN A 78 -2.37 11.39 16.56
C GLN A 78 -1.34 11.91 17.57
N GLU A 79 -1.64 13.01 18.26
CA GLU A 79 -0.76 13.58 19.29
C GLU A 79 -0.60 12.64 20.50
N HIS A 80 -1.68 11.96 20.88
CA HIS A 80 -1.71 11.10 22.07
C HIS A 80 -1.63 9.59 21.78
N SER A 81 -1.71 9.16 20.52
CA SER A 81 -1.75 7.74 20.14
C SER A 81 -0.53 6.99 20.67
N VAL A 82 0.66 7.55 20.50
CA VAL A 82 1.91 6.92 20.92
C VAL A 82 1.94 6.65 22.42
N GLN A 83 1.53 7.64 23.22
CA GLN A 83 1.53 7.51 24.68
C GLN A 83 0.47 6.51 25.14
N TYR A 84 -0.72 6.56 24.54
CA TYR A 84 -1.82 5.66 24.86
C TYR A 84 -1.47 4.20 24.52
N GLU A 85 -0.96 3.94 23.31
CA GLU A 85 -0.58 2.61 22.85
C GLU A 85 0.54 2.02 23.71
N ARG A 86 1.57 2.82 24.01
CA ARG A 86 2.64 2.41 24.92
C ARG A 86 2.13 2.10 26.32
N ALA A 87 1.27 2.94 26.89
CA ALA A 87 0.71 2.71 28.21
C ALA A 87 -0.12 1.41 28.25
N LYS A 88 -0.93 1.16 27.22
CA LYS A 88 -1.71 -0.08 27.10
C LYS A 88 -0.84 -1.31 26.92
N PHE A 89 0.24 -1.21 26.13
CA PHE A 89 1.20 -2.30 26.00
C PHE A 89 1.94 -2.56 27.31
N GLN A 90 2.29 -1.52 28.06
CA GLN A 90 2.89 -1.67 29.38
C GLN A 90 1.95 -2.38 30.37
N GLU A 91 0.65 -2.05 30.37
CA GLU A 91 -0.35 -2.77 31.19
C GLU A 91 -0.42 -4.28 30.86
N LEU A 92 -0.10 -4.67 29.62
CA LEU A 92 -0.04 -6.08 29.21
C LEU A 92 1.25 -6.74 29.70
N LEU A 93 2.40 -6.06 29.55
CA LEU A 93 3.69 -6.54 30.05
C LEU A 93 3.72 -6.72 31.57
N ASP A 94 3.08 -5.82 32.30
CA ASP A 94 3.00 -5.91 33.76
C ASP A 94 2.23 -7.16 34.22
N LYS A 95 1.31 -7.67 33.38
CA LYS A 95 0.57 -8.92 33.63
C LYS A 95 1.32 -10.16 33.16
N GLN A 96 2.10 -10.04 32.09
CA GLN A 96 2.87 -11.11 31.48
C GLN A 96 4.27 -10.61 31.11
N PRO A 97 5.26 -10.75 32.00
CA PRO A 97 6.61 -10.24 31.78
C PRO A 97 7.33 -10.86 30.58
N ASP A 98 7.05 -12.13 30.28
CA ASP A 98 7.67 -12.90 29.19
C ASP A 98 6.92 -12.76 27.84
N LEU A 99 6.18 -11.66 27.64
CA LEU A 99 5.35 -11.46 26.43
C LEU A 99 6.17 -11.13 25.16
N LEU A 100 7.48 -10.85 25.26
CA LEU A 100 8.30 -10.33 24.14
C LEU A 100 9.20 -11.39 23.48
N ASP A 101 8.85 -12.67 23.61
CA ASP A 101 9.66 -13.77 23.12
C ASP A 101 9.83 -13.74 21.59
N PHE A 102 8.73 -13.58 20.83
CA PHE A 102 8.79 -13.53 19.37
C PHE A 102 9.44 -12.25 18.86
N THR A 103 9.19 -11.11 19.51
CA THR A 103 9.88 -9.85 19.23
C THR A 103 11.39 -9.99 19.43
N THR A 104 11.82 -10.70 20.48
CA THR A 104 13.23 -10.97 20.75
C THR A 104 13.85 -11.88 19.70
N GLN A 105 13.16 -12.96 19.32
CA GLN A 105 13.60 -13.88 18.27
C GLN A 105 13.72 -13.18 16.91
N TRP A 106 12.74 -12.34 16.57
CA TRP A 106 12.72 -11.55 15.33
C TRP A 106 13.92 -10.59 15.25
N LEU A 107 14.19 -9.81 16.31
CA LEU A 107 15.35 -8.92 16.34
C LEU A 107 16.67 -9.70 16.34
N THR A 108 16.72 -10.87 16.99
CA THR A 108 17.91 -11.74 16.98
C THR A 108 18.18 -12.27 15.56
N LYS A 109 17.14 -12.65 14.83
CA LYS A 109 17.23 -13.06 13.41
C LYS A 109 17.76 -11.90 12.56
N ALA A 110 17.22 -10.70 12.73
CA ALA A 110 17.66 -9.52 11.99
C ALA A 110 19.15 -9.18 12.26
N ALA A 111 19.61 -9.29 13.50
CA ALA A 111 21.02 -9.07 13.85
C ALA A 111 21.95 -10.10 13.20
N ARG A 112 21.52 -11.37 13.14
CA ARG A 112 22.25 -12.45 12.46
C ARG A 112 22.34 -12.19 10.96
N ASP A 113 21.26 -11.75 10.33
CA ASP A 113 21.21 -11.46 8.90
C ASP A 113 22.17 -10.33 8.49
N LEU A 114 22.38 -9.34 9.36
CA LEU A 114 23.36 -8.27 9.13
C LEU A 114 24.82 -8.73 9.30
N THR A 115 25.05 -9.68 10.20
CA THR A 115 26.41 -10.18 10.52
C THR A 115 26.85 -11.27 9.55
N THR A 116 25.92 -11.96 8.90
CA THR A 116 26.21 -13.03 7.95
C THR A 116 26.50 -12.45 6.56
N PRO A 117 27.69 -12.66 5.99
CA PRO A 117 28.00 -12.15 4.66
C PRO A 117 27.13 -12.82 3.59
N SER A 118 26.26 -12.06 2.92
CA SER A 118 25.54 -12.52 1.74
C SER A 118 26.50 -12.65 0.55
N PRO A 119 26.51 -13.79 -0.19
CA PRO A 119 27.41 -14.01 -1.33
C PRO A 119 27.12 -13.16 -2.57
N SER A 120 26.20 -12.18 -2.50
CA SER A 120 25.70 -11.44 -3.68
C SER A 120 25.63 -9.92 -3.53
N SER A 121 26.24 -9.36 -2.47
CA SER A 121 26.27 -7.90 -2.28
C SER A 121 27.25 -7.25 -3.27
N SER A 122 26.73 -6.40 -4.15
CA SER A 122 27.54 -5.57 -5.05
C SER A 122 28.41 -4.56 -4.26
N PRO A 123 29.57 -4.15 -4.80
CA PRO A 123 30.66 -3.54 -4.01
C PRO A 123 30.53 -2.02 -3.79
N ASN A 124 29.34 -1.42 -3.92
CA ASN A 124 29.20 0.05 -3.85
C ASN A 124 29.04 0.63 -2.44
N TRP A 125 29.01 -0.22 -1.41
CA TRP A 125 29.17 0.21 -0.02
C TRP A 125 30.48 -0.40 0.46
N GLU A 126 31.53 0.42 0.54
CA GLU A 126 32.73 0.08 1.30
C GLU A 126 32.33 -0.05 2.78
N ALA A 127 31.85 -1.24 3.13
CA ALA A 127 31.65 -1.63 4.51
C ALA A 127 33.03 -1.82 5.13
N ASN A 128 33.46 -0.88 5.97
CA ASN A 128 34.50 -1.16 6.95
C ASN A 128 34.09 -2.41 7.74
N LYS A 129 34.84 -3.49 7.53
CA LYS A 129 34.53 -4.87 7.95
C LYS A 129 34.71 -5.13 9.46
N SER A 130 34.44 -4.17 10.35
CA SER A 130 34.75 -4.35 11.78
C SER A 130 33.89 -3.56 12.76
N GLU A 131 32.68 -3.13 12.38
CA GLU A 131 31.78 -2.46 13.31
C GLU A 131 30.56 -3.34 13.58
N LEU A 132 30.25 -3.53 14.87
CA LEU A 132 29.00 -4.18 15.29
C LEU A 132 27.80 -3.46 14.64
N PRO A 133 26.77 -4.20 14.20
CA PRO A 133 25.60 -3.57 13.60
C PRO A 133 24.95 -2.62 14.61
N SER A 134 24.63 -1.40 14.17
CA SER A 134 23.95 -0.44 15.04
C SER A 134 22.55 -0.95 15.43
N PRO A 135 22.04 -0.67 16.64
CA PRO A 135 20.71 -1.08 17.06
C PRO A 135 19.61 -0.66 16.08
N THR A 136 19.72 0.55 15.53
CA THR A 136 18.80 1.07 14.51
C THR A 136 18.83 0.25 13.23
N MET A 137 20.02 -0.18 12.79
CA MET A 137 20.15 -1.00 11.58
C MET A 137 19.57 -2.39 11.76
N VAL A 138 19.73 -3.00 12.95
CA VAL A 138 19.08 -4.27 13.30
C VAL A 138 17.56 -4.13 13.22
N LEU A 139 17.00 -3.05 13.79
CA LEU A 139 15.57 -2.79 13.74
C LEU A 139 15.06 -2.62 12.29
N TYR A 140 15.76 -1.82 11.47
CA TYR A 140 15.39 -1.63 10.06
C TYR A 140 15.50 -2.92 9.25
N GLN A 141 16.51 -3.75 9.51
CA GLN A 141 16.58 -5.07 8.90
C GLN A 141 15.43 -5.97 9.34
N GLY A 142 15.06 -5.92 10.62
CA GLY A 142 13.88 -6.63 11.14
C GLY A 142 12.60 -6.21 10.43
N TYR A 143 12.39 -4.91 10.26
CA TYR A 143 11.22 -4.38 9.54
C TYR A 143 11.16 -4.85 8.09
N LEU A 144 12.30 -4.87 7.38
CA LEU A 144 12.36 -5.40 6.03
C LEU A 144 12.07 -6.91 5.97
N ASN A 145 12.48 -7.66 6.99
CA ASN A 145 12.22 -9.09 7.08
C ASN A 145 10.72 -9.42 7.26
N LEU A 146 9.91 -8.48 7.76
CA LEU A 146 8.45 -8.64 7.86
C LEU A 146 7.78 -8.69 6.49
N LEU A 147 8.39 -8.09 5.46
CA LEU A 147 7.91 -8.15 4.08
C LEU A 147 8.27 -9.49 3.39
N LEU A 148 8.85 -10.43 4.12
CA LEU A 148 9.17 -11.79 3.70
C LEU A 148 8.56 -12.82 4.66
N TRP A 149 7.64 -12.39 5.52
CA TRP A 149 7.09 -13.23 6.56
C TRP A 149 6.14 -14.27 5.97
N ASP A 150 6.21 -15.50 6.46
CA ASP A 150 5.27 -16.53 6.02
C ASP A 150 3.88 -16.24 6.60
N PRO A 151 2.82 -16.10 5.78
CA PRO A 151 1.46 -15.83 6.28
C PRO A 151 0.96 -16.87 7.30
N ASP A 152 1.46 -18.11 7.20
CA ASP A 152 1.08 -19.23 8.06
C ASP A 152 1.95 -19.32 9.34
N ASP A 153 2.97 -18.48 9.48
CA ASP A 153 3.82 -18.44 10.67
C ASP A 153 3.16 -17.63 11.79
N GLU A 154 2.85 -18.35 12.87
CA GLU A 154 2.21 -17.85 14.09
C GLU A 154 3.20 -17.13 15.02
N GLU A 155 4.51 -17.27 14.83
CA GLU A 155 5.57 -16.65 15.65
C GLU A 155 5.80 -15.17 15.28
N PHE A 156 4.72 -14.39 15.15
CA PHE A 156 4.78 -13.01 14.72
C PHE A 156 5.16 -12.06 15.88
N PRO A 157 5.99 -11.01 15.65
CA PRO A 157 6.40 -10.10 16.71
C PRO A 157 5.21 -9.44 17.41
N GLU A 158 5.14 -9.57 18.73
CA GLU A 158 4.01 -9.10 19.54
C GLU A 158 3.84 -7.58 19.44
N THR A 159 4.95 -6.86 19.30
CA THR A 159 4.97 -5.39 19.09
C THR A 159 4.40 -4.93 17.75
N LEU A 160 4.12 -5.84 16.80
CA LEU A 160 3.57 -5.54 15.47
C LEU A 160 2.26 -6.27 15.20
N LEU A 161 1.72 -7.01 16.17
CA LEU A 161 0.58 -7.90 15.98
C LEU A 161 -0.67 -7.18 15.43
N MET A 162 -0.91 -5.94 15.87
CA MET A 162 -2.02 -5.10 15.40
C MET A 162 -1.87 -4.68 13.93
N ASP A 163 -0.66 -4.71 13.40
CA ASP A 163 -0.33 -4.30 12.04
C ASP A 163 -0.09 -5.50 11.10
N ARG A 164 -0.27 -6.74 11.56
CA ARG A 164 -0.02 -7.97 10.77
C ARG A 164 -0.73 -7.96 9.41
N ILE A 165 -2.04 -7.67 9.40
CA ILE A 165 -2.84 -7.64 8.16
C ILE A 165 -2.31 -6.57 7.20
N ARG A 166 -1.97 -5.38 7.72
CA ARG A 166 -1.43 -4.27 6.91
C ARG A 166 -0.09 -4.64 6.30
N LEU A 167 0.77 -5.34 7.04
CA LEU A 167 2.06 -5.82 6.54
C LEU A 167 1.90 -6.92 5.49
N GLN A 168 0.95 -7.84 5.66
CA GLN A 168 0.63 -8.87 4.66
C GLN A 168 0.08 -8.25 3.36
N GLU A 169 -0.76 -7.23 3.45
CA GLU A 169 -1.22 -6.47 2.27
C GLU A 169 -0.04 -5.78 1.56
N MET A 170 0.88 -5.16 2.31
CA MET A 170 2.08 -4.54 1.75
C MET A 170 3.01 -5.56 1.09
N GLU A 171 3.19 -6.74 1.69
CA GLU A 171 3.94 -7.84 1.09
C GLU A 171 3.31 -8.27 -0.24
N SER A 172 1.99 -8.50 -0.26
CA SER A 172 1.27 -8.90 -1.47
C SER A 172 1.46 -7.86 -2.59
N GLN A 173 1.32 -6.57 -2.26
CA GLN A 173 1.58 -5.47 -3.20
C GLN A 173 3.03 -5.48 -3.70
N LEU A 174 4.00 -5.72 -2.82
CA LEU A 174 5.42 -5.80 -3.18
C LEU A 174 5.70 -6.97 -4.14
N GLN A 175 5.07 -8.13 -3.91
CA GLN A 175 5.18 -9.29 -4.81
C GLN A 175 4.58 -8.98 -6.19
N GLN A 176 3.42 -8.34 -6.24
CA GLN A 176 2.79 -7.90 -7.50
C GLN A 176 3.69 -6.89 -8.26
N LEU A 177 4.24 -5.90 -7.56
CA LEU A 177 5.16 -4.92 -8.16
C LEU A 177 6.45 -5.57 -8.67
N THR A 178 6.96 -6.57 -7.96
CA THR A 178 8.12 -7.35 -8.37
C THR A 178 7.86 -8.09 -9.69
N ILE A 179 6.71 -8.76 -9.82
CA ILE A 179 6.32 -9.46 -11.06
C ILE A 179 6.13 -8.43 -12.18
N LEU A 180 5.36 -7.37 -11.94
CA LEU A 180 5.11 -6.30 -12.92
C LEU A 180 6.42 -5.72 -13.45
N SER A 181 7.33 -5.32 -12.56
CA SER A 181 8.62 -4.75 -12.97
C SER A 181 9.52 -5.76 -13.69
N SER A 182 9.46 -7.05 -13.32
CA SER A 182 10.19 -8.11 -14.02
C SER A 182 9.67 -8.31 -15.44
N VAL A 183 8.34 -8.37 -15.62
CA VAL A 183 7.69 -8.48 -16.93
C VAL A 183 8.02 -7.28 -17.80
N MET A 184 7.93 -6.06 -17.25
CA MET A 184 8.27 -4.83 -17.97
C MET A 184 9.74 -4.81 -18.41
N LEU A 185 10.66 -5.28 -17.57
CA LEU A 185 12.08 -5.32 -17.90
C LEU A 185 12.39 -6.33 -19.01
N VAL A 186 11.79 -7.53 -18.96
CA VAL A 186 11.93 -8.54 -20.02
C VAL A 186 11.26 -8.05 -21.31
N ALA A 187 10.05 -7.52 -21.26
CA ALA A 187 9.37 -6.95 -22.41
C ALA A 187 10.21 -5.87 -23.12
N ARG A 188 10.86 -4.98 -22.33
CA ARG A 188 11.76 -3.95 -22.84
C ARG A 188 13.01 -4.53 -23.53
N SER A 189 13.57 -5.62 -23.02
CA SER A 189 14.80 -6.20 -23.58
C SER A 189 14.59 -6.75 -24.99
N PHE A 190 13.39 -7.21 -25.32
CA PHE A 190 13.04 -7.73 -26.65
C PHE A 190 12.56 -6.67 -27.65
N SER A 191 11.86 -5.64 -27.16
CA SER A 191 11.21 -4.62 -28.00
C SER A 191 12.05 -3.36 -28.24
N GLY A 192 13.19 -3.25 -27.54
CA GLY A 192 14.09 -2.11 -27.63
C GLY A 192 13.54 -0.84 -26.96
N ASN A 193 14.37 0.20 -26.90
CA ASN A 193 14.02 1.43 -26.19
C ASN A 193 12.94 2.29 -26.88
N ALA A 194 12.65 2.06 -28.17
CA ALA A 194 11.72 2.90 -28.92
C ALA A 194 10.29 2.80 -28.39
N LEU A 195 9.80 1.57 -28.14
CA LEU A 195 8.46 1.34 -27.59
C LEU A 195 8.30 1.87 -26.17
N PHE A 196 9.29 1.58 -25.32
CA PHE A 196 9.27 1.96 -23.90
C PHE A 196 9.59 3.45 -23.66
N ARG A 197 9.85 4.24 -24.71
CA ARG A 197 9.87 5.71 -24.64
C ARG A 197 8.47 6.32 -24.72
N SER A 198 7.48 5.61 -25.27
CA SER A 198 6.10 6.08 -25.31
C SER A 198 5.44 5.86 -23.95
N PRO A 199 5.06 6.92 -23.22
CA PRO A 199 4.40 6.78 -21.92
C PRO A 199 3.02 6.11 -22.05
N GLU A 200 2.33 6.33 -23.16
CA GLU A 200 1.01 5.72 -23.45
C GLU A 200 1.13 4.20 -23.60
N PHE A 201 2.14 3.73 -24.32
CA PHE A 201 2.39 2.29 -24.48
C PHE A 201 2.75 1.63 -23.14
N VAL A 202 3.66 2.25 -22.37
CA VAL A 202 4.06 1.78 -21.04
C VAL A 202 2.86 1.71 -20.10
N ALA A 203 2.01 2.75 -20.08
CA ALA A 203 0.80 2.78 -19.27
C ALA A 203 -0.19 1.67 -19.69
N LYS A 204 -0.44 1.52 -20.99
CA LYS A 204 -1.30 0.45 -21.54
C LYS A 204 -0.80 -0.93 -21.12
N LEU A 205 0.50 -1.20 -21.27
CA LEU A 205 1.10 -2.48 -20.91
C LEU A 205 1.00 -2.75 -19.41
N LYS A 206 1.25 -1.75 -18.56
CA LYS A 206 1.06 -1.85 -17.10
C LYS A 206 -0.39 -2.21 -16.74
N CYS A 207 -1.37 -1.55 -17.35
CA CYS A 207 -2.78 -1.83 -17.11
C CYS A 207 -3.16 -3.27 -17.48
N ILE A 208 -2.70 -3.75 -18.65
CA ILE A 208 -2.94 -5.14 -19.10
C ILE A 208 -2.32 -6.14 -18.13
N ILE A 209 -1.05 -5.95 -17.75
CA ILE A 209 -0.38 -6.86 -16.83
C ILE A 209 -1.10 -6.89 -15.47
N LYS A 210 -1.47 -5.72 -14.91
CA LYS A 210 -2.19 -5.66 -13.63
C LYS A 210 -3.55 -6.37 -13.69
N ALA A 211 -4.36 -6.10 -14.71
CA ALA A 211 -5.67 -6.72 -14.87
C ALA A 211 -5.56 -8.26 -14.95
N LEU A 212 -4.62 -8.77 -15.75
CA LEU A 212 -4.41 -10.22 -15.89
C LEU A 212 -3.88 -10.88 -14.61
N MET A 213 -3.09 -10.16 -13.82
CA MET A 213 -2.62 -10.64 -12.52
C MET A 213 -3.73 -10.66 -11.46
N GLU A 214 -4.73 -9.79 -11.57
CA GLU A 214 -5.89 -9.72 -10.66
C GLU A 214 -6.98 -10.76 -11.01
N GLU A 215 -7.17 -11.08 -12.30
CA GLU A 215 -8.19 -12.02 -12.77
C GLU A 215 -7.89 -13.50 -12.46
N CYS A 216 -6.61 -13.85 -12.28
CA CYS A 216 -6.19 -15.23 -12.05
C CYS A 216 -6.20 -15.62 -10.57
N SER A 217 -7.30 -16.25 -10.12
CA SER A 217 -7.44 -16.78 -8.76
C SER A 217 -6.63 -18.05 -8.47
N SER A 218 -6.04 -18.68 -9.49
CA SER A 218 -5.32 -19.98 -9.40
C SER A 218 -3.81 -19.85 -9.17
N GLY A 219 -3.28 -18.63 -9.15
CA GLY A 219 -1.87 -18.35 -8.81
C GLY A 219 -1.06 -17.70 -9.94
N PRO A 220 0.21 -17.35 -9.66
CA PRO A 220 1.05 -16.58 -10.59
C PRO A 220 1.46 -17.37 -11.84
N GLU A 221 1.42 -18.71 -11.82
CA GLU A 221 1.79 -19.52 -12.99
C GLU A 221 0.76 -19.40 -14.12
N ASP A 222 -0.52 -19.55 -13.81
CA ASP A 222 -1.61 -19.43 -14.78
C ASP A 222 -1.75 -17.99 -15.29
N ALA A 223 -1.59 -17.01 -14.38
CA ALA A 223 -1.57 -15.60 -14.75
C ALA A 223 -0.48 -15.30 -15.79
N MET A 224 0.72 -15.86 -15.59
CA MET A 224 1.86 -15.62 -16.48
C MET A 224 1.69 -16.22 -17.88
N LEU A 225 0.84 -17.25 -18.07
CA LEU A 225 0.49 -17.73 -19.40
C LEU A 225 -0.23 -16.62 -20.18
N ASN A 226 -1.33 -16.10 -19.62
CA ASN A 226 -2.12 -15.03 -20.26
C ASN A 226 -1.30 -13.74 -20.43
N VAL A 227 -0.52 -13.36 -19.41
CA VAL A 227 0.37 -12.18 -19.48
C VAL A 227 1.38 -12.34 -20.61
N SER A 228 2.01 -13.52 -20.75
CA SER A 228 3.02 -13.74 -21.78
C SER A 228 2.48 -13.60 -23.20
N GLU A 229 1.27 -14.10 -23.45
CA GLU A 229 0.60 -13.99 -24.75
C GLU A 229 0.19 -12.54 -25.04
N GLN A 230 -0.48 -11.88 -24.09
CA GLN A 230 -0.99 -10.52 -24.28
C GLN A 230 0.13 -9.49 -24.40
N VAL A 231 1.18 -9.58 -23.57
CA VAL A 231 2.37 -8.72 -23.67
C VAL A 231 3.06 -8.90 -25.03
N SER A 232 3.16 -10.14 -25.52
CA SER A 232 3.74 -10.41 -26.84
C SER A 232 2.90 -9.79 -27.96
N GLN A 233 1.57 -9.92 -27.91
CA GLN A 233 0.66 -9.32 -28.90
C GLN A 233 0.76 -7.79 -28.91
N GLU A 234 0.77 -7.18 -27.74
CA GLU A 234 0.89 -5.72 -27.59
C GLU A 234 2.23 -5.19 -28.08
N ILE A 235 3.35 -5.89 -27.83
CA ILE A 235 4.64 -5.54 -28.40
C ILE A 235 4.60 -5.58 -29.93
N HIS A 236 4.02 -6.63 -30.52
CA HIS A 236 3.89 -6.73 -31.98
C HIS A 236 2.99 -5.62 -32.56
N GLN A 237 1.90 -5.28 -31.86
CA GLN A 237 1.03 -4.19 -32.27
C GLN A 237 1.77 -2.85 -32.21
N GLY A 238 2.44 -2.55 -31.10
CA GLY A 238 3.22 -1.32 -30.95
C GLY A 238 4.36 -1.20 -31.96
N LEU A 239 5.04 -2.30 -32.31
CA LEU A 239 6.05 -2.30 -33.37
C LEU A 239 5.43 -1.95 -34.72
N ARG A 240 4.26 -2.53 -35.06
CA ARG A 240 3.53 -2.21 -36.29
C ARG A 240 3.10 -0.74 -36.34
N ASP A 241 2.58 -0.20 -35.24
CA ASP A 241 2.09 1.17 -35.16
C ASP A 241 3.21 2.20 -35.38
N MET A 242 4.45 1.87 -34.98
CA MET A 242 5.63 2.69 -35.24
C MET A 242 6.35 2.40 -36.56
N GLY A 243 5.82 1.49 -37.40
CA GLY A 243 6.45 1.09 -38.65
C GLY A 243 7.78 0.35 -38.46
N LEU A 244 8.00 -0.26 -37.30
CA LEU A 244 9.18 -1.06 -36.98
C LEU A 244 8.97 -2.53 -37.37
N SER A 245 10.08 -3.22 -37.65
CA SER A 245 10.05 -4.65 -37.96
C SER A 245 9.50 -5.46 -36.80
N ALA A 246 8.61 -6.40 -37.09
CA ALA A 246 8.13 -7.37 -36.13
C ALA A 246 9.27 -8.24 -35.58
N LEU A 247 9.09 -8.79 -34.38
CA LEU A 247 10.01 -9.77 -33.82
C LEU A 247 10.02 -11.04 -34.67
N SER A 248 11.16 -11.74 -34.71
CA SER A 248 11.22 -13.05 -35.33
C SER A 248 10.41 -14.08 -34.54
N CYS A 249 10.06 -15.21 -35.15
CA CYS A 249 9.38 -16.30 -34.46
C CYS A 249 10.21 -16.83 -33.27
N GLU A 250 11.53 -16.90 -33.43
CA GLU A 250 12.45 -17.32 -32.36
C GLU A 250 12.48 -16.33 -31.19
N SER A 251 12.57 -15.03 -31.48
CA SER A 251 12.53 -13.98 -30.46
C SER A 251 11.18 -13.94 -29.74
N THR A 252 10.08 -14.18 -30.46
CA THR A 252 8.73 -14.25 -29.90
C THR A 252 8.58 -15.44 -28.95
N ALA A 253 9.02 -16.63 -29.36
CA ALA A 253 9.01 -17.81 -28.52
C ALA A 253 9.90 -17.64 -27.27
N SER A 254 11.07 -17.01 -27.44
CA SER A 254 11.97 -16.70 -26.32
C SER A 254 11.37 -15.68 -25.35
N LEU A 255 10.71 -14.63 -25.85
CA LEU A 255 10.00 -13.64 -25.03
C LEU A 255 8.91 -14.33 -24.18
N ILE A 256 8.03 -15.11 -24.83
CA ILE A 256 6.95 -15.82 -24.14
C ILE A 256 7.52 -16.76 -23.07
N GLY A 257 8.53 -17.56 -23.42
CA GLY A 257 9.17 -18.47 -22.47
C GLY A 257 9.87 -17.76 -21.30
N GLN A 258 10.51 -16.61 -21.53
CA GLN A 258 11.11 -15.82 -20.45
C GLN A 258 10.07 -15.19 -19.54
N LEU A 259 8.97 -14.68 -20.10
CA LEU A 259 7.86 -14.14 -19.32
C LEU A 259 7.21 -15.22 -18.47
N GLN A 260 6.89 -16.38 -19.04
CA GLN A 260 6.32 -17.50 -18.27
C GLN A 260 7.25 -17.95 -17.13
N ASN A 261 8.57 -17.94 -17.34
CA ASN A 261 9.53 -18.29 -16.30
C ASN A 261 9.61 -17.28 -15.13
N ILE A 262 8.99 -16.09 -15.21
CA ILE A 262 8.95 -15.11 -14.10
C ILE A 262 8.08 -15.62 -12.94
N SER A 263 7.11 -16.51 -13.21
CA SER A 263 6.27 -17.10 -12.17
C SER A 263 7.10 -17.88 -11.14
N LYS A 264 8.23 -18.45 -11.55
CA LYS A 264 9.14 -19.24 -10.71
C LYS A 264 9.85 -18.35 -9.67
N LYS A 265 9.89 -18.81 -8.42
CA LYS A 265 10.50 -18.06 -7.30
C LYS A 265 12.01 -17.91 -7.43
N ASP A 266 12.69 -18.84 -8.11
CA ASP A 266 14.15 -18.85 -8.34
C ASP A 266 14.59 -18.05 -9.59
N ASN A 267 13.64 -17.43 -10.30
CA ASN A 267 13.95 -16.62 -11.47
C ASN A 267 14.91 -15.47 -11.13
N CYS A 268 16.03 -15.39 -11.86
CA CYS A 268 17.08 -14.40 -11.56
C CYS A 268 16.60 -12.95 -11.71
N VAL A 269 15.74 -12.64 -12.69
CA VAL A 269 15.19 -11.30 -12.90
C VAL A 269 14.32 -10.92 -11.70
N ARG A 270 13.41 -11.81 -11.30
CA ARG A 270 12.55 -11.62 -10.13
C ARG A 270 13.38 -11.37 -8.87
N ILE A 271 14.40 -12.19 -8.60
CA ILE A 271 15.29 -12.03 -7.45
C ILE A 271 16.04 -10.68 -7.47
N ILE A 272 16.52 -10.24 -8.64
CA ILE A 272 17.24 -8.96 -8.76
C ILE A 272 16.30 -7.78 -8.51
N ILE A 273 15.11 -7.79 -9.09
CA ILE A 273 14.10 -6.73 -8.90
C ILE A 273 13.69 -6.66 -7.44
N ASP A 274 13.37 -7.80 -6.84
CA ASP A 274 13.00 -7.95 -5.43
C ASP A 274 14.09 -7.42 -4.47
N LYS A 275 15.37 -7.74 -4.74
CA LYS A 275 16.51 -7.17 -4.01
C LYS A 275 16.62 -5.65 -4.18
N ARG A 276 16.39 -5.11 -5.38
CA ARG A 276 16.44 -3.67 -5.63
C ARG A 276 15.32 -2.94 -4.91
N ILE A 277 14.11 -3.51 -4.90
CA ILE A 277 12.97 -2.96 -4.16
C ILE A 277 13.28 -2.91 -2.67
N ARG A 278 13.78 -4.01 -2.09
CA ARG A 278 14.18 -4.03 -0.67
C ARG A 278 15.31 -3.05 -0.35
N LEU A 279 16.27 -2.90 -1.25
CA LEU A 279 17.33 -1.91 -1.09
C LEU A 279 16.75 -0.49 -1.08
N PHE A 280 15.82 -0.19 -1.99
CA PHE A 280 15.11 1.10 -2.00
C PHE A 280 14.38 1.33 -0.68
N LEU A 281 13.57 0.39 -0.20
CA LEU A 281 12.86 0.52 1.09
C LEU A 281 13.82 0.71 2.28
N LYS A 282 14.98 0.04 2.23
CA LYS A 282 16.05 0.23 3.21
C LYS A 282 16.62 1.64 3.17
N CYS A 283 16.89 2.18 1.99
CA CYS A 283 17.29 3.57 1.81
C CYS A 283 16.22 4.54 2.34
N CYS A 284 14.93 4.26 2.13
CA CYS A 284 13.85 5.09 2.66
C CYS A 284 13.86 5.16 4.19
N LEU A 285 14.15 4.06 4.87
CA LEU A 285 14.28 4.02 6.33
C LEU A 285 15.53 4.76 6.84
N VAL A 286 16.66 4.65 6.13
CA VAL A 286 17.96 5.19 6.57
C VAL A 286 18.11 6.67 6.22
N CYS A 287 17.84 7.05 4.97
CA CYS A 287 18.10 8.37 4.42
C CYS A 287 16.85 9.26 4.41
N GLY A 288 15.66 8.68 4.56
CA GLY A 288 14.39 9.36 4.36
C GLY A 288 13.79 9.09 2.98
N MET A 289 12.47 9.24 2.91
CA MET A 289 11.71 8.94 1.70
C MET A 289 11.98 9.95 0.57
N GLN A 290 12.09 11.24 0.89
CA GLN A 290 12.29 12.28 -0.12
C GLN A 290 13.66 12.15 -0.79
N GLU A 291 14.70 11.92 0.01
CA GLU A 291 16.08 11.70 -0.44
C GLU A 291 16.19 10.44 -1.31
N SER A 292 15.52 9.36 -0.90
CA SER A 292 15.54 8.09 -1.64
C SER A 292 14.83 8.17 -2.99
N LEU A 293 13.83 9.06 -3.13
CA LEU A 293 13.15 9.30 -4.40
C LEU A 293 14.01 10.11 -5.38
N LEU A 294 14.97 10.92 -4.90
CA LEU A 294 15.88 11.66 -5.78
C LEU A 294 16.89 10.75 -6.48
N ASP A 295 17.33 9.67 -5.82
CA ASP A 295 18.23 8.65 -6.37
C ASP A 295 17.47 7.33 -6.63
N PHE A 296 16.32 7.44 -7.30
CA PHE A 296 15.46 6.28 -7.54
C PHE A 296 16.14 5.25 -8.47
N PRO A 297 16.14 3.95 -8.13
CA PRO A 297 16.81 2.94 -8.95
C PRO A 297 16.21 2.85 -10.37
N GLY A 298 16.98 3.22 -11.40
CA GLY A 298 16.50 3.24 -12.78
C GLY A 298 15.99 1.88 -13.31
N GLY A 299 16.38 0.77 -12.69
CA GLY A 299 15.85 -0.57 -12.98
C GLY A 299 14.41 -0.80 -12.52
N LEU A 300 13.85 0.11 -11.71
CA LEU A 300 12.49 0.06 -11.17
C LEU A 300 11.60 1.19 -11.71
N ILE A 301 12.10 1.98 -12.68
CA ILE A 301 11.45 3.22 -13.14
C ILE A 301 9.99 3.02 -13.59
N PHE A 302 9.65 1.83 -14.08
CA PHE A 302 8.29 1.51 -14.52
C PHE A 302 7.27 1.42 -13.38
N ILE A 303 7.72 1.29 -12.14
CA ILE A 303 6.88 1.16 -10.95
C ILE A 303 7.15 2.27 -9.92
N GLU A 304 7.79 3.37 -10.32
CA GLU A 304 8.19 4.45 -9.41
C GLU A 304 7.04 4.97 -8.55
N GLY A 305 5.91 5.34 -9.17
CA GLY A 305 4.76 5.87 -8.44
C GLY A 305 4.15 4.87 -7.47
N GLU A 306 3.97 3.62 -7.89
CA GLU A 306 3.41 2.58 -7.04
C GLU A 306 4.34 2.19 -5.89
N LEU A 307 5.65 2.10 -6.16
CA LEU A 307 6.63 1.78 -5.13
C LEU A 307 6.82 2.97 -4.17
N ALA A 308 6.70 4.21 -4.65
CA ALA A 308 6.72 5.38 -3.79
C ALA A 308 5.53 5.37 -2.81
N GLU A 309 4.32 5.08 -3.29
CA GLU A 309 3.14 4.97 -2.43
C GLU A 309 3.31 3.88 -1.37
N LEU A 310 3.76 2.69 -1.78
CA LEU A 310 4.05 1.59 -0.86
C LEU A 310 5.14 1.96 0.16
N GLY A 311 6.21 2.61 -0.30
CA GLY A 311 7.31 3.08 0.55
C GLY A 311 6.85 4.08 1.61
N TRP A 312 6.01 5.05 1.26
CA TRP A 312 5.42 5.98 2.23
C TRP A 312 4.59 5.25 3.29
N LYS A 313 3.74 4.30 2.88
CA LYS A 313 2.93 3.50 3.81
C LYS A 313 3.81 2.68 4.76
N PHE A 314 4.82 2.01 4.22
CA PHE A 314 5.76 1.20 4.98
C PHE A 314 6.55 2.05 5.98
N VAL A 315 7.22 3.11 5.53
CA VAL A 315 8.03 3.99 6.40
C VAL A 315 7.17 4.64 7.47
N SER A 316 5.97 5.12 7.14
CA SER A 316 5.06 5.71 8.12
C SER A 316 4.66 4.71 9.21
N LEU A 317 4.42 3.45 8.83
CA LEU A 317 4.07 2.38 9.77
C LEU A 317 5.25 2.05 10.69
N MET A 318 6.44 1.85 10.12
CA MET A 318 7.65 1.53 10.86
C MET A 318 8.05 2.68 11.80
N HIS A 319 7.88 3.94 11.36
CA HIS A 319 8.16 5.09 12.20
C HIS A 319 7.22 5.19 13.40
N HIS A 320 5.90 5.00 13.20
CA HIS A 320 4.93 4.96 14.29
C HIS A 320 5.24 3.83 15.27
N ASN A 321 5.50 2.62 14.76
CA ASN A 321 5.88 1.48 15.58
C ASN A 321 7.15 1.78 16.40
N GLN A 322 8.19 2.35 15.78
CA GLN A 322 9.40 2.75 16.47
C GLN A 322 9.11 3.80 17.56
N GLN A 323 8.26 4.80 17.29
CA GLN A 323 7.86 5.79 18.28
C GLN A 323 7.19 5.13 19.50
N VAL A 324 6.35 4.12 19.31
CA VAL A 324 5.67 3.42 20.41
C VAL A 324 6.63 2.51 21.17
N PHE A 325 7.35 1.64 20.46
CA PHE A 325 8.01 0.47 21.04
C PHE A 325 9.52 0.61 21.23
N SER A 326 10.13 1.74 20.83
CA SER A 326 11.58 1.96 20.97
C SER A 326 12.16 1.65 22.37
N PRO A 327 11.50 1.95 23.51
CA PRO A 327 12.03 1.59 24.82
C PRO A 327 12.20 0.06 25.01
N TYR A 328 11.25 -0.73 24.50
CA TYR A 328 11.29 -2.19 24.59
C TYR A 328 12.37 -2.77 23.67
N TYR A 329 12.45 -2.26 22.44
CA TYR A 329 13.50 -2.66 21.50
C TYR A 329 14.90 -2.33 22.02
N ALA A 330 15.07 -1.18 22.67
CA ALA A 330 16.35 -0.82 23.26
C ALA A 330 16.82 -1.83 24.32
N GLU A 331 15.90 -2.33 25.15
CA GLU A 331 16.24 -3.32 26.18
C GLU A 331 16.59 -4.69 25.57
N ILE A 332 15.81 -5.13 24.59
CA ILE A 332 16.08 -6.38 23.85
C ILE A 332 17.44 -6.29 23.13
N LEU A 333 17.70 -5.20 22.42
CA LEU A 333 18.91 -5.03 21.61
C LEU A 333 20.19 -4.92 22.44
N LYS A 334 20.14 -4.46 23.69
CA LYS A 334 21.28 -4.53 24.63
C LYS A 334 21.75 -5.96 24.88
N ASN A 335 20.82 -6.92 24.88
CA ASN A 335 21.14 -8.33 25.12
C ASN A 335 21.61 -9.04 23.83
N ILE A 336 21.19 -8.56 22.66
CA ILE A 336 21.52 -9.15 21.35
C ILE A 336 22.86 -8.62 20.81
N ILE A 337 23.10 -7.31 20.96
CA ILE A 337 24.30 -6.64 20.45
C ILE A 337 25.26 -6.46 21.64
N PRO A 338 26.40 -7.17 21.69
CA PRO A 338 27.35 -7.00 22.78
C PRO A 338 27.79 -5.53 22.87
N SER A 339 27.80 -4.96 24.07
CA SER A 339 28.41 -3.65 24.30
C SER A 339 29.90 -3.72 23.96
N ALA A 340 30.34 -2.81 23.08
CA ALA A 340 31.72 -2.70 22.60
C ALA A 340 32.73 -2.43 23.73
#